data_AF-A0A5K1AAM5-F1
#
_entry.id   AF-A0A5K1AAM5-F1
#
_cell.length_a   1.000
_cell.length_b   1.000
_cell.length_c   1.000
_cell.angle_alpha   90.00
_cell.angle_beta   90.00
_cell.angle_gamma   90.00
#
_symmetry.space_group_name_H-M   'P 1'
#
loop_
_entity.id
_entity.type
_entity.pdbx_description
1 polymer ?
#
loop_
_entity_poly.entity_id
_entity_poly.type
_entity_poly.pdbx_seq_one_letter_code
_entity_poly.pdbx_strand_id
1 'polypeptide(L)'
;MGFCLQRGRSLESAKSRAHGWKRAFLHFSLCFIFGLLIGLTPTITLDFLPNLDLGHRKLPTGLNRESKGFAGSRNQSIESLFLNAIAGREPRLRKETGNGTTENFTTSARVDELQKLLIVASPTYSRSFQAYYLNRLAHTLRLVPPPLLWIVVETSLQTAETARLLRRTGVMYRHLVSDKNFTSVRDRGIHQRNVALAHIEKHRLDGIVYFADDDNEYSKDLFQYIRNI
;
A
#
# COMPACT_ATOMS: atom_id res chain seq x y z
N MET A 1 -20.18 47.61 70.51
CA MET A 1 -20.37 46.15 70.65
C MET A 1 -19.90 45.52 69.35
N GLY A 2 -18.79 44.80 69.21
CA GLY A 2 -17.97 44.07 70.19
C GLY A 2 -17.87 42.61 69.75
N PHE A 3 -16.70 42.21 69.20
CA PHE A 3 -16.05 40.87 69.10
C PHE A 3 -16.83 39.71 68.45
N CYS A 4 -16.30 38.91 67.52
CA CYS A 4 -15.23 37.89 67.61
C CYS A 4 -15.14 37.22 66.19
N LEU A 5 -14.11 36.56 65.66
CA LEU A 5 -13.02 35.75 66.22
C LEU A 5 -11.91 35.59 65.16
N GLN A 6 -10.65 35.71 65.57
CA GLN A 6 -9.48 35.23 64.83
C GLN A 6 -9.50 33.71 64.66
N ARG A 7 -9.00 33.21 63.54
CA ARG A 7 -8.32 31.90 63.51
C ARG A 7 -7.18 31.91 62.50
N GLY A 8 -5.98 32.14 63.01
CA GLY A 8 -4.75 31.90 62.27
C GLY A 8 -4.52 30.41 62.06
N ARG A 9 -3.95 30.05 60.90
CA ARG A 9 -3.17 28.83 60.73
C ARG A 9 -1.94 29.11 59.88
N SER A 10 -0.83 29.12 60.60
CA SER A 10 0.57 28.82 60.27
C SER A 10 0.95 28.61 58.79
N LEU A 11 1.87 29.47 58.35
CA LEU A 11 2.65 29.35 57.13
C LEU A 11 4.02 28.80 57.55
N GLU A 12 4.14 27.47 57.71
CA GLU A 12 5.43 26.84 58.01
C GLU A 12 5.74 25.65 57.09
N SER A 13 6.93 25.77 56.49
CA SER A 13 7.79 24.73 55.93
C SER A 13 7.39 24.04 54.63
N ALA A 14 7.72 24.70 53.52
CA ALA A 14 7.94 24.07 52.21
C ALA A 14 9.42 24.17 51.77
N LYS A 15 10.37 23.95 52.69
CA LYS A 15 11.81 24.12 52.42
C LYS A 15 12.63 22.89 52.80
N SER A 16 12.42 21.76 52.10
CA SER A 16 13.45 20.69 52.03
C SER A 16 13.24 19.61 50.95
N ARG A 17 12.08 19.51 50.29
CA ARG A 17 11.84 18.44 49.28
C ARG A 17 12.56 18.58 47.93
N ALA A 18 13.32 19.66 47.71
CA ALA A 18 14.01 19.90 46.44
C ALA A 18 15.33 19.11 46.28
N HIS A 19 15.86 18.49 47.34
CA HIS A 19 17.20 17.87 47.29
C HIS A 19 17.19 16.35 47.01
N GLY A 20 16.10 15.65 47.31
CA GLY A 20 16.01 14.19 47.14
C GLY A 20 15.82 13.73 45.68
N TRP A 21 14.95 14.41 44.93
CA TRP A 21 14.68 14.06 43.53
C TRP A 21 15.84 14.36 42.59
N LYS A 22 16.71 15.32 42.93
CA LYS A 22 17.90 15.61 42.12
C LYS A 22 18.86 14.43 42.08
N ARG A 23 19.02 13.69 43.19
CA ARG A 23 19.84 12.47 43.23
C ARG A 23 19.21 11.34 42.41
N ALA A 24 17.90 11.13 42.56
CA ALA A 24 17.18 10.12 41.79
C ALA A 24 17.20 10.41 40.27
N PHE A 25 17.03 11.68 39.88
CA PHE A 25 17.08 12.11 38.49
C PHE A 25 18.48 11.94 37.89
N LEU A 26 19.54 12.25 38.64
CA LEU A 26 20.92 12.01 38.21
C LEU A 26 21.20 10.51 38.01
N HIS A 27 20.74 9.65 38.92
CA HIS A 27 20.89 8.19 38.76
C HIS A 27 20.13 7.65 37.54
N PHE A 28 18.88 8.10 37.32
CA PHE A 28 18.10 7.66 36.17
C PHE A 28 18.69 8.16 34.85
N SER A 29 19.15 9.42 34.83
CA SER A 29 19.82 10.02 33.67
C SER A 29 21.15 9.33 33.36
N LEU A 30 21.96 8.99 34.36
CA LEU A 30 23.22 8.28 34.16
C LEU A 30 22.97 6.88 33.59
N CYS A 31 22.02 6.12 34.14
CA CYS A 31 21.65 4.81 33.58
C CYS A 31 21.16 4.91 32.12
N PHE A 32 20.37 5.94 31.79
CA PHE A 32 19.90 6.16 30.43
C PHE A 32 21.04 6.47 29.45
N ILE A 33 21.98 7.34 29.82
CA ILE A 33 23.14 7.67 28.97
C ILE A 33 24.09 6.48 28.83
N PHE A 34 24.38 5.75 29.91
CA PHE A 34 25.20 4.52 29.83
C PHE A 34 24.51 3.44 28.98
N GLY A 35 23.20 3.25 29.12
CA GLY A 35 22.43 2.33 28.29
C GLY A 35 22.40 2.75 26.82
N LEU A 36 22.30 4.05 26.53
CA LEU A 36 22.38 4.60 25.17
C LEU A 36 23.77 4.41 24.57
N LEU A 37 24.84 4.62 25.33
CA LEU A 37 26.22 4.43 24.87
C LEU A 37 26.53 2.96 24.61
N ILE A 38 26.05 2.05 25.46
CA ILE A 38 26.17 0.59 25.25
C ILE A 38 25.29 0.13 24.07
N GLY A 39 24.12 0.73 23.88
CA GLY A 39 23.22 0.42 22.75
C GLY A 39 23.65 1.05 21.41
N LEU A 40 24.55 2.04 21.44
CA LEU A 40 25.09 2.72 20.27
C LEU A 40 26.56 2.39 19.99
N THR A 41 27.21 1.47 20.72
CA THR A 41 28.50 0.95 20.25
C THR A 41 28.22 0.11 18.99
N PRO A 42 28.70 0.54 17.80
CA PRO A 42 28.71 -0.37 16.68
C PRO A 42 29.70 -1.47 17.07
N THR A 43 29.29 -2.73 16.95
CA THR A 43 30.26 -3.80 16.88
C THR A 43 31.14 -3.51 15.67
N ILE A 44 32.33 -2.95 15.96
CA ILE A 44 33.39 -2.69 15.01
C ILE A 44 33.62 -3.98 14.25
N THR A 45 33.24 -3.98 12.98
CA THR A 45 33.59 -5.00 12.01
C THR A 45 35.06 -4.77 11.70
N LEU A 46 35.94 -5.65 12.20
CA LEU A 46 37.34 -5.67 11.81
C LEU A 46 37.44 -6.54 10.55
N ASP A 47 37.69 -5.91 9.41
CA ASP A 47 37.94 -6.57 8.12
C ASP A 47 39.28 -7.34 8.09
N PHE A 48 39.42 -8.21 7.09
CA PHE A 48 40.64 -8.82 6.51
C PHE A 48 41.07 -10.24 6.92
N LEU A 49 40.60 -11.22 6.14
CA LEU A 49 41.39 -12.36 5.65
C LEU A 49 41.11 -12.55 4.15
N PRO A 50 42.02 -12.19 3.22
CA PRO A 50 41.95 -12.64 1.84
C PRO A 50 42.93 -13.80 1.68
N ASN A 51 42.44 -15.03 1.69
CA ASN A 51 43.13 -16.18 1.10
C ASN A 51 42.22 -17.41 1.19
N LEU A 52 41.52 -17.71 0.10
CA LEU A 52 41.15 -19.07 -0.28
C LEU A 52 40.88 -19.07 -1.79
N ASP A 53 41.97 -19.30 -2.51
CA ASP A 53 42.11 -20.27 -3.60
C ASP A 53 41.12 -20.18 -4.79
N LEU A 54 41.55 -19.45 -5.83
CA LEU A 54 40.94 -19.46 -7.16
C LEU A 54 41.70 -20.44 -8.09
N GLY A 55 41.38 -21.72 -7.97
CA GLY A 55 41.81 -22.76 -8.91
C GLY A 55 40.88 -22.85 -10.13
N HIS A 56 41.38 -22.43 -11.29
CA HIS A 56 41.02 -22.90 -12.64
C HIS A 56 39.53 -23.11 -13.00
N ARG A 57 38.95 -22.18 -13.78
CA ARG A 57 38.27 -22.58 -15.03
C ARG A 57 38.17 -21.43 -16.05
N LYS A 58 38.56 -21.79 -17.28
CA LYS A 58 38.77 -20.96 -18.47
C LYS A 58 37.46 -20.33 -18.97
N LEU A 59 37.50 -19.05 -19.34
CA LEU A 59 36.53 -18.40 -20.23
C LEU A 59 37.21 -18.17 -21.59
N PRO A 60 36.63 -18.58 -22.73
CA PRO A 60 37.18 -18.24 -24.03
C PRO A 60 36.67 -16.87 -24.49
N THR A 61 37.62 -16.04 -24.90
CA THR A 61 37.43 -14.78 -25.62
C THR A 61 37.38 -15.03 -27.12
N GLY A 62 36.47 -14.34 -27.82
CA GLY A 62 36.71 -13.88 -29.20
C GLY A 62 35.79 -14.46 -30.29
N LEU A 63 34.99 -13.59 -30.90
CA LEU A 63 35.04 -13.34 -32.34
C LEU A 63 34.20 -12.09 -32.72
N ASN A 64 34.85 -11.18 -33.43
CA ASN A 64 34.33 -9.99 -34.09
C ASN A 64 33.21 -10.30 -35.09
N ARG A 65 32.24 -9.38 -35.29
CA ARG A 65 31.92 -8.88 -36.64
C ARG A 65 31.13 -7.57 -36.68
N GLU A 66 31.41 -6.82 -37.72
CA GLU A 66 31.15 -5.43 -38.08
C GLU A 66 29.68 -4.99 -38.27
N SER A 67 29.47 -3.69 -38.01
CA SER A 67 28.77 -2.66 -38.80
C SER A 67 27.51 -3.01 -39.62
N LYS A 68 26.39 -2.34 -39.29
CA LYS A 68 25.68 -1.38 -40.19
C LYS A 68 24.48 -0.76 -39.48
N GLY A 69 24.39 0.57 -39.52
CA GLY A 69 23.19 1.30 -39.14
C GLY A 69 22.12 1.25 -40.23
N PHE A 70 20.84 1.27 -39.82
CA PHE A 70 19.79 2.10 -40.42
C PHE A 70 18.51 2.06 -39.56
N ALA A 71 18.05 3.27 -39.20
CA ALA A 71 16.68 3.74 -39.00
C ALA A 71 15.67 2.99 -38.08
N GLY A 72 15.18 3.75 -37.08
CA GLY A 72 13.74 3.90 -36.85
C GLY A 72 13.06 2.93 -35.87
N SER A 73 13.35 3.04 -34.58
CA SER A 73 12.60 2.30 -33.54
C SER A 73 11.41 3.12 -33.04
N ARG A 74 10.20 2.77 -33.53
CA ARG A 74 8.93 3.15 -32.91
C ARG A 74 8.81 2.40 -31.58
N ASN A 75 8.58 3.14 -30.50
CA ASN A 75 8.20 2.55 -29.22
C ASN A 75 6.75 2.03 -29.35
N GLN A 76 6.58 0.75 -29.69
CA GLN A 76 5.29 0.08 -29.53
C GLN A 76 5.10 -0.21 -28.05
N SER A 77 4.06 0.38 -27.46
CA SER A 77 3.67 0.13 -26.08
C SER A 77 3.22 -1.32 -25.92
N ILE A 78 3.66 -1.92 -24.81
CA ILE A 78 3.29 -3.27 -24.35
C ILE A 78 1.75 -3.45 -24.24
N GLU A 79 1.01 -2.34 -24.22
CA GLU A 79 -0.46 -2.29 -24.21
C GLU A 79 -1.12 -2.88 -25.48
N SER A 80 -0.48 -2.73 -26.65
CA SER A 80 -1.02 -3.24 -27.92
C SER A 80 -0.89 -4.76 -28.09
N LEU A 81 0.07 -5.39 -27.39
CA LEU A 81 0.27 -6.84 -27.43
C LEU A 81 -0.76 -7.59 -26.57
N PHE A 82 -1.25 -6.98 -25.49
CA PHE A 82 -2.22 -7.61 -24.60
C PHE A 82 -3.66 -7.56 -25.13
N LEU A 83 -4.05 -6.49 -25.83
CA LEU A 83 -5.40 -6.39 -26.42
C LEU A 83 -5.57 -7.33 -27.63
N ASN A 84 -4.50 -7.58 -28.39
CA ASN A 84 -4.53 -8.51 -29.52
C ASN A 84 -4.60 -9.98 -29.08
N ALA A 85 -4.13 -10.31 -27.86
CA ALA A 85 -4.24 -11.66 -27.30
C ALA A 85 -5.68 -12.03 -26.90
N ILE A 86 -6.54 -11.03 -26.64
CA ILE A 86 -7.93 -11.23 -26.22
C ILE A 86 -8.90 -11.26 -27.43
N ALA A 87 -8.53 -10.64 -28.55
CA ALA A 87 -9.34 -10.58 -29.77
C ALA A 87 -9.30 -11.84 -30.66
N GLY A 88 -8.54 -12.88 -30.28
CA GLY A 88 -8.23 -14.02 -31.15
C GLY A 88 -8.97 -15.33 -30.90
N ARG A 89 -9.97 -15.39 -30.01
CA ARG A 89 -10.60 -16.68 -29.61
C ARG A 89 -12.08 -16.76 -29.97
N GLU A 90 -12.37 -16.85 -31.25
CA GLU A 90 -13.64 -17.39 -31.77
C GLU A 90 -13.69 -18.91 -31.53
N PRO A 91 -14.67 -19.46 -30.77
CA PRO A 91 -14.87 -20.90 -30.70
C PRO A 91 -15.67 -21.37 -31.93
N ARG A 92 -14.98 -22.05 -32.84
CA ARG A 92 -15.60 -22.78 -33.97
C ARG A 92 -16.58 -23.83 -33.45
N LEU A 93 -17.87 -23.64 -33.75
CA LEU A 93 -18.94 -24.62 -33.53
C LEU A 93 -18.79 -25.78 -34.53
N ARG A 94 -18.27 -26.92 -34.08
CA ARG A 94 -18.29 -28.18 -34.85
C ARG A 94 -19.54 -28.96 -34.45
N LYS A 95 -20.49 -29.10 -35.38
CA LYS A 95 -21.63 -30.03 -35.25
C LYS A 95 -21.10 -31.46 -35.40
N GLU A 96 -21.28 -32.29 -34.38
CA GLU A 96 -21.29 -33.74 -34.54
C GLU A 96 -22.63 -34.28 -34.04
N THR A 97 -23.31 -34.96 -34.97
CA THR A 97 -24.55 -35.71 -34.78
C THR A 97 -24.21 -37.04 -34.12
N GLY A 98 -24.88 -37.41 -33.02
CA GLY A 98 -24.65 -38.73 -32.41
C GLY A 98 -25.27 -38.96 -31.04
N ASN A 99 -26.57 -39.28 -31.03
CA ASN A 99 -27.23 -40.37 -30.26
C ASN A 99 -27.13 -40.36 -28.71
N GLY A 100 -28.30 -40.43 -28.07
CA GLY A 100 -28.46 -40.14 -26.64
C GLY A 100 -27.98 -41.21 -25.66
N THR A 101 -27.89 -40.82 -24.39
CA THR A 101 -28.39 -41.52 -23.20
C THR A 101 -28.36 -40.52 -22.03
N THR A 102 -29.45 -40.48 -21.28
CA THR A 102 -29.70 -39.62 -20.13
C THR A 102 -28.73 -39.89 -18.99
N GLU A 103 -27.84 -38.95 -18.69
CA GLU A 103 -27.16 -38.84 -17.40
C GLU A 103 -27.37 -37.41 -16.89
N ASN A 104 -28.19 -37.28 -15.85
CA ASN A 104 -28.38 -36.04 -15.11
C ASN A 104 -27.12 -35.75 -14.31
N PHE A 105 -26.05 -35.31 -15.00
CA PHE A 105 -24.90 -34.75 -14.34
C PHE A 105 -25.23 -33.31 -13.97
N THR A 106 -25.59 -33.15 -12.70
CA THR A 106 -25.83 -31.93 -11.95
C THR A 106 -25.16 -30.72 -12.60
N THR A 107 -25.97 -29.89 -13.26
CA THR A 107 -25.63 -28.55 -13.74
C THR A 107 -25.37 -27.62 -12.53
N SER A 108 -24.35 -27.93 -11.73
CA SER A 108 -23.81 -27.08 -10.67
C SER A 108 -22.74 -26.11 -11.20
N ALA A 109 -22.46 -26.17 -12.52
CA ALA A 109 -21.34 -25.48 -13.15
C ALA A 109 -21.74 -24.26 -14.01
N ARG A 110 -22.96 -23.71 -13.86
CA ARG A 110 -23.40 -22.53 -14.63
C ARG A 110 -24.30 -21.59 -13.83
N VAL A 111 -23.79 -21.10 -12.71
CA VAL A 111 -23.93 -19.69 -12.34
C VAL A 111 -22.61 -19.28 -11.68
N ASP A 112 -21.52 -19.24 -12.46
CA ASP A 112 -20.46 -18.29 -12.11
C ASP A 112 -21.09 -16.93 -12.40
N GLU A 113 -21.85 -16.39 -11.43
CA GLU A 113 -22.37 -15.03 -11.50
C GLU A 113 -21.16 -14.18 -11.87
N LEU A 114 -21.18 -13.59 -13.06
CA LEU A 114 -20.11 -12.74 -13.53
C LEU A 114 -19.99 -11.60 -12.50
N GLN A 115 -19.09 -11.76 -11.51
CA GLN A 115 -19.06 -10.87 -10.37
C GLN A 115 -18.77 -9.47 -10.89
N LYS A 116 -19.64 -8.51 -10.57
CA LYS A 116 -19.48 -7.11 -10.97
C LYS A 116 -18.11 -6.61 -10.50
N LEU A 117 -17.44 -5.79 -11.31
CA LEU A 117 -16.18 -5.16 -10.94
C LEU A 117 -16.37 -4.36 -9.64
N LEU A 118 -15.57 -4.69 -8.62
CA LEU A 118 -15.52 -3.90 -7.40
C LEU A 118 -14.41 -2.85 -7.53
N ILE A 119 -14.79 -1.57 -7.50
CA ILE A 119 -13.88 -0.43 -7.57
C ILE A 119 -13.74 0.17 -6.18
N VAL A 120 -12.59 -0.05 -5.54
CA VAL A 120 -12.29 0.53 -4.23
C VAL A 120 -11.53 1.83 -4.44
N ALA A 121 -12.07 2.96 -3.97
CA ALA A 121 -11.46 4.28 -4.11
C ALA A 121 -10.95 4.78 -2.75
N SER A 122 -9.63 4.98 -2.64
CA SER A 122 -8.96 5.34 -1.40
C SER A 122 -8.24 6.68 -1.50
N PRO A 123 -8.72 7.72 -0.81
CA PRO A 123 -7.95 8.94 -0.62
C PRO A 123 -6.75 8.67 0.30
N THR A 124 -5.57 9.18 -0.06
CA THR A 124 -4.36 9.08 0.78
C THR A 124 -3.54 10.37 0.73
N TYR A 125 -2.68 10.58 1.73
CA TYR A 125 -1.80 11.74 1.82
C TYR A 125 -0.51 11.36 2.54
N SER A 126 0.55 12.14 2.27
CA SER A 126 1.85 11.92 2.90
C SER A 126 1.77 12.11 4.41
N ARG A 127 2.08 11.05 5.16
CA ARG A 127 2.15 11.00 6.62
C ARG A 127 3.06 9.85 7.07
N SER A 128 3.53 9.88 8.31
CA SER A 128 4.49 8.90 8.85
C SER A 128 4.07 7.44 8.66
N PHE A 129 2.78 7.15 8.74
CA PHE A 129 2.23 5.79 8.64
C PHE A 129 1.52 5.50 7.30
N GLN A 130 1.66 6.36 6.28
CA GLN A 130 0.99 6.18 4.98
C GLN A 130 1.27 4.78 4.39
N ALA A 131 2.54 4.37 4.37
CA ALA A 131 2.94 3.08 3.84
C ALA A 131 2.34 1.90 4.61
N TYR A 132 2.21 2.02 5.94
CA TYR A 132 1.57 0.99 6.77
C TYR A 132 0.09 0.85 6.40
N TYR A 133 -0.64 1.97 6.34
CA TYR A 133 -2.08 1.98 6.03
C TYR A 133 -2.39 1.41 4.65
N LEU A 134 -1.65 1.84 3.62
CA LEU A 134 -1.80 1.33 2.26
C LEU A 134 -1.48 -0.16 2.16
N ASN A 135 -0.39 -0.63 2.80
CA ASN A 135 -0.06 -2.06 2.80
C ASN A 135 -1.12 -2.88 3.53
N ARG A 136 -1.62 -2.41 4.69
CA ARG A 136 -2.67 -3.09 5.45
C ARG A 136 -3.93 -3.26 4.60
N LEU A 137 -4.40 -2.18 3.98
CA LEU A 137 -5.56 -2.23 3.09
C LEU A 137 -5.29 -3.16 1.90
N ALA A 138 -4.14 -3.06 1.25
CA ALA A 138 -3.79 -3.90 0.11
C ALA A 138 -3.76 -5.41 0.47
N HIS A 139 -3.27 -5.76 1.66
CA HIS A 139 -3.31 -7.13 2.16
C HIS A 139 -4.74 -7.65 2.31
N THR A 140 -5.67 -6.84 2.82
CA THR A 140 -7.10 -7.18 2.85
C THR A 140 -7.67 -7.32 1.44
N LEU A 141 -7.42 -6.36 0.55
CA LEU A 141 -7.94 -6.37 -0.82
C LEU A 141 -7.45 -7.57 -1.63
N ARG A 142 -6.24 -8.05 -1.37
CA ARG A 142 -5.69 -9.26 -2.01
C ARG A 142 -6.46 -10.54 -1.67
N LEU A 143 -7.21 -10.55 -0.57
CA LEU A 143 -8.07 -11.67 -0.18
C LEU A 143 -9.45 -11.62 -0.85
N VAL A 144 -9.79 -10.51 -1.50
CA VAL A 144 -11.06 -10.34 -2.20
C VAL A 144 -10.92 -10.95 -3.60
N PRO A 145 -11.84 -11.85 -4.03
CA PRO A 145 -11.77 -12.47 -5.36
C PRO A 145 -11.78 -11.41 -6.47
N PRO A 146 -11.15 -11.62 -7.63
CA PRO A 146 -11.35 -10.74 -8.80
C PRO A 146 -12.80 -10.84 -9.34
N PRO A 147 -13.29 -9.84 -10.11
CA PRO A 147 -12.60 -8.62 -10.54
C PRO A 147 -12.63 -7.50 -9.48
N LEU A 148 -11.45 -6.94 -9.18
CA LEU A 148 -11.26 -5.82 -8.26
C LEU A 148 -10.27 -4.81 -8.84
N LEU A 149 -10.61 -3.52 -8.75
CA LEU A 149 -9.75 -2.40 -9.10
C LEU A 149 -9.60 -1.46 -7.91
N TRP A 150 -8.36 -1.19 -7.49
CA TRP A 150 -8.06 -0.25 -6.43
C TRP A 150 -7.59 1.10 -6.98
N ILE A 151 -8.37 2.15 -6.80
CA ILE A 151 -8.00 3.52 -7.19
C ILE A 151 -7.46 4.23 -5.95
N VAL A 152 -6.16 4.56 -5.96
CA VAL A 152 -5.50 5.31 -4.88
C VAL A 152 -5.28 6.73 -5.35
N VAL A 153 -5.83 7.70 -4.63
CA VAL A 153 -5.72 9.12 -4.97
C VAL A 153 -4.83 9.82 -3.94
N GLU A 154 -3.61 10.16 -4.34
CA GLU A 154 -2.63 10.85 -3.49
C GLU A 154 -2.81 12.37 -3.55
N THR A 155 -2.61 13.07 -2.43
CA THR A 155 -2.69 14.54 -2.39
C THR A 155 -1.42 15.18 -2.94
N SER A 156 -1.59 16.29 -3.67
CA SER A 156 -0.54 17.19 -4.19
C SER A 156 0.31 16.61 -5.31
N LEU A 157 1.04 15.52 -5.08
CA LEU A 157 1.99 14.96 -6.05
C LEU A 157 2.03 13.44 -5.99
N GLN A 158 2.24 12.82 -7.14
CA GLN A 158 2.51 11.38 -7.22
C GLN A 158 3.91 11.10 -6.67
N THR A 159 4.02 10.45 -5.52
CA THR A 159 5.33 10.13 -4.98
C THR A 159 5.84 8.82 -5.56
N ALA A 160 7.14 8.78 -5.88
CA ALA A 160 7.79 7.56 -6.37
C ALA A 160 7.73 6.43 -5.31
N GLU A 161 7.68 6.80 -4.04
CA GLU A 161 7.56 5.88 -2.90
C GLU A 161 6.19 5.19 -2.89
N THR A 162 5.10 5.95 -2.94
CA THR A 162 3.74 5.40 -3.03
C THR A 162 3.58 4.54 -4.28
N ALA A 163 4.09 4.99 -5.44
CA ALA A 163 4.03 4.21 -6.67
C ALA A 163 4.82 2.88 -6.57
N ARG A 164 6.00 2.88 -5.94
CA ARG A 164 6.77 1.65 -5.66
C ARG A 164 6.05 0.73 -4.68
N LEU A 165 5.40 1.29 -3.66
CA LEU A 165 4.61 0.52 -2.69
C LEU A 165 3.45 -0.18 -3.39
N LEU A 166 2.62 0.56 -4.13
CA LEU A 166 1.44 0.00 -4.81
C LEU A 166 1.82 -1.12 -5.79
N ARG A 167 2.90 -0.95 -6.57
CA ARG A 167 3.42 -2.02 -7.45
C ARG A 167 3.76 -3.32 -6.74
N ARG A 168 4.24 -3.26 -5.49
CA ARG A 168 4.63 -4.44 -4.71
C ARG A 168 3.44 -5.19 -4.10
N THR A 169 2.27 -4.57 -4.04
CA THR A 169 1.10 -5.16 -3.38
C THR A 169 0.50 -6.35 -4.14
N GLY A 170 0.64 -6.37 -5.47
CA GLY A 170 0.00 -7.35 -6.35
C GLY A 170 -1.51 -7.15 -6.54
N VAL A 171 -2.08 -6.07 -5.99
CA VAL A 171 -3.47 -5.68 -6.22
C VAL A 171 -3.54 -4.86 -7.50
N MET A 172 -4.53 -5.12 -8.37
CA MET A 172 -4.74 -4.29 -9.56
C MET A 172 -5.11 -2.88 -9.13
N TYR A 173 -4.31 -1.88 -9.52
CA TYR A 173 -4.49 -0.52 -9.03
C TYR A 173 -4.37 0.53 -10.13
N ARG A 174 -4.93 1.71 -9.85
CA ARG A 174 -4.65 2.97 -10.55
C ARG A 174 -4.23 4.01 -9.51
N HIS A 175 -3.11 4.68 -9.75
CA HIS A 175 -2.58 5.72 -8.86
C HIS A 175 -2.83 7.07 -9.51
N LEU A 176 -3.67 7.88 -8.87
CA LEU A 176 -4.08 9.21 -9.32
C LEU A 176 -3.56 10.27 -8.35
N VAL A 177 -3.58 11.52 -8.78
CA VAL A 177 -3.19 12.69 -7.99
C VAL A 177 -4.32 13.69 -7.94
N SER A 178 -4.46 14.33 -6.78
CA SER A 178 -5.35 15.47 -6.56
C SER A 178 -4.51 16.73 -6.38
N ASP A 179 -4.48 17.59 -7.41
CA ASP A 179 -3.59 18.76 -7.51
C ASP A 179 -3.95 19.94 -6.58
N LYS A 180 -5.05 19.83 -5.83
CA LYS A 180 -5.53 20.93 -5.00
C LYS A 180 -4.95 20.88 -3.59
N ASN A 181 -4.23 21.94 -3.22
CA ASN A 181 -3.76 22.19 -1.86
C ASN A 181 -4.91 22.77 -1.03
N PHE A 182 -5.47 21.95 -0.14
CA PHE A 182 -6.57 22.38 0.73
C PHE A 182 -6.09 22.61 2.16
N THR A 183 -6.70 23.60 2.81
CA THR A 183 -6.45 23.94 4.20
C THR A 183 -7.17 23.01 5.18
N SER A 184 -8.29 22.39 4.77
CA SER A 184 -9.07 21.49 5.61
C SER A 184 -8.94 20.02 5.18
N VAL A 185 -8.83 19.13 6.18
CA VAL A 185 -8.72 17.67 5.95
C VAL A 185 -9.98 17.11 5.30
N ARG A 186 -11.15 17.64 5.64
CA ARG A 186 -12.44 17.19 5.10
C ARG A 186 -12.56 17.51 3.60
N ASP A 187 -12.22 18.73 3.21
CA ASP A 187 -12.33 19.17 1.81
C ASP A 187 -11.36 18.41 0.91
N ARG A 188 -10.17 18.09 1.45
CA ARG A 188 -9.18 17.24 0.79
C ARG A 188 -9.75 15.87 0.43
N GLY A 189 -10.36 15.18 1.40
CA GLY A 189 -10.95 13.85 1.18
C GLY A 189 -12.09 13.87 0.17
N ILE A 190 -12.93 14.90 0.17
CA ILE A 190 -14.01 15.06 -0.83
C ILE A 190 -13.43 15.20 -2.23
N HIS A 191 -12.42 16.05 -2.41
CA HIS A 191 -11.87 16.28 -3.74
C HIS A 191 -11.19 15.04 -4.31
N GLN A 192 -10.45 14.29 -3.48
CA GLN A 192 -9.84 13.03 -3.88
C GLN A 192 -10.87 12.00 -4.35
N ARG A 193 -12.00 11.89 -3.63
CA ARG A 193 -13.11 11.02 -4.05
C ARG A 193 -13.71 11.48 -5.39
N ASN A 194 -13.87 12.79 -5.60
CA ASN A 194 -14.34 13.33 -6.88
C ASN A 194 -13.35 13.08 -8.03
N VAL A 195 -12.03 13.12 -7.78
CA VAL A 195 -11.01 12.76 -8.78
C VAL A 195 -11.15 11.28 -9.16
N ALA A 196 -11.37 10.39 -8.19
CA ALA A 196 -11.64 8.98 -8.49
C ALA A 196 -12.90 8.80 -9.34
N LEU A 197 -14.00 9.49 -9.00
CA LEU A 197 -15.25 9.45 -9.77
C LEU A 197 -15.07 9.97 -11.19
N ALA A 198 -14.42 11.12 -11.38
CA ALA A 198 -14.14 11.68 -12.70
C ALA A 198 -13.28 10.72 -13.54
N HIS A 199 -12.35 10.00 -12.91
CA HIS A 199 -11.54 8.98 -13.58
C HIS A 199 -12.39 7.77 -14.00
N ILE A 200 -13.28 7.29 -13.14
CA ILE A 200 -14.22 6.19 -13.42
C ILE A 200 -15.13 6.55 -14.59
N GLU A 201 -15.72 7.75 -14.55
CA GLU A 201 -16.60 8.27 -15.61
C GLU A 201 -15.86 8.41 -16.94
N LYS A 202 -14.69 9.05 -16.93
CA LYS A 202 -13.86 9.26 -18.13
C LYS A 202 -13.50 7.96 -18.83
N HIS A 203 -13.23 6.89 -18.09
CA HIS A 203 -12.84 5.59 -18.63
C HIS A 203 -14.02 4.61 -18.74
N ARG A 204 -15.25 5.05 -18.44
CA ARG A 204 -16.48 4.23 -18.50
C ARG A 204 -16.32 2.90 -17.76
N LEU A 205 -15.73 2.94 -16.57
CA LEU A 205 -15.58 1.75 -15.74
C LEU A 205 -16.94 1.38 -15.16
N ASP A 206 -17.48 0.23 -15.56
CA ASP A 206 -18.75 -0.30 -15.07
C ASP A 206 -18.50 -1.24 -13.88
N GLY A 207 -19.14 -0.96 -12.74
CA GLY A 207 -18.90 -1.68 -11.49
C GLY A 207 -19.47 -0.99 -10.26
N ILE A 208 -19.31 -1.65 -9.11
CA ILE A 208 -19.71 -1.15 -7.80
C ILE A 208 -18.56 -0.34 -7.21
N VAL A 209 -18.80 0.93 -6.87
CA VAL A 209 -17.78 1.81 -6.28
C VAL A 209 -17.94 1.84 -4.76
N TYR A 210 -16.84 1.62 -4.04
CA TYR A 210 -16.78 1.76 -2.59
C TYR A 210 -15.64 2.71 -2.17
N PHE A 211 -15.96 3.72 -1.36
CA PHE A 211 -14.96 4.65 -0.83
C PHE A 211 -14.37 4.09 0.47
N ALA A 212 -13.08 3.78 0.44
CA ALA A 212 -12.35 3.19 1.56
C ALA A 212 -11.17 4.07 1.99
N ASP A 213 -11.28 4.75 3.12
CA ASP A 213 -10.19 5.55 3.69
C ASP A 213 -9.05 4.61 4.17
N ASP A 214 -7.80 5.00 3.93
CA ASP A 214 -6.66 4.12 4.14
C ASP A 214 -6.38 3.77 5.62
N ASP A 215 -6.80 4.61 6.56
CA ASP A 215 -6.68 4.42 8.01
C ASP A 215 -7.78 3.57 8.66
N ASN A 216 -8.87 3.29 7.95
CA ASN A 216 -9.92 2.42 8.44
C ASN A 216 -9.51 0.94 8.42
N GLU A 217 -10.24 0.14 9.21
CA GLU A 217 -10.10 -1.31 9.26
C GLU A 217 -11.22 -1.98 8.47
N TYR A 218 -10.84 -2.92 7.61
CA TYR A 218 -11.75 -3.61 6.70
C TYR A 218 -11.58 -5.12 6.83
N SER A 219 -12.70 -5.84 6.90
CA SER A 219 -12.73 -7.29 6.75
C SER A 219 -12.92 -7.68 5.28
N LYS A 220 -12.47 -8.87 4.89
CA LYS A 220 -12.75 -9.40 3.54
C LYS A 220 -14.24 -9.59 3.29
N ASP A 221 -15.01 -9.89 4.35
CA ASP A 221 -16.43 -10.22 4.27
C ASP A 221 -17.28 -8.99 3.92
N LEU A 222 -16.84 -7.79 4.32
CA LEU A 222 -17.45 -6.53 3.90
C LEU A 222 -17.50 -6.42 2.36
N PHE A 223 -16.39 -6.73 1.69
CA PHE A 223 -16.31 -6.61 0.24
C PHE A 223 -17.14 -7.69 -0.47
N GLN A 224 -17.33 -8.86 0.16
CA GLN A 224 -18.27 -9.87 -0.33
C GLN A 224 -19.72 -9.39 -0.21
N TYR A 225 -20.07 -8.77 0.92
CA TYR A 225 -21.40 -8.18 1.12
C TYR A 225 -21.68 -7.07 0.10
N ILE A 226 -20.73 -6.15 -0.12
CA ILE A 226 -20.90 -5.04 -1.08
C ILE A 226 -21.16 -5.54 -2.50
N ARG A 227 -20.59 -6.69 -2.90
CA ARG A 227 -20.83 -7.27 -4.22
C ARG A 227 -22.26 -7.76 -4.45
N ASN A 228 -22.99 -8.01 -3.37
CA ASN A 228 -24.36 -8.53 -3.42
C ASN A 228 -25.41 -7.42 -3.39
N ILE A 229 -25.02 -6.15 -3.57
CA ILE A 229 -25.89 -4.98 -3.67
C ILE A 229 -26.45 -4.83 -5.09
#